data_AF-E5G5G4-F1
#
_entry.id   AF-E5G5G4-F1
#
_cell.length_a   1.000
_cell.length_b   1.000
_cell.length_c   1.000
_cell.angle_alpha   90.00
_cell.angle_beta   90.00
_cell.angle_gamma   90.00
#
_symmetry.space_group_name_H-M   'P 1'
#
loop_
_entity.id
_entity.type
_entity.pdbx_description
1 polymer ?
#
loop_
_entity_poly.entity_id
_entity_poly.type
_entity_poly.pdbx_seq_one_letter_code
_entity_poly.pdbx_strand_id
1 'polypeptide(L)' 'MATKTTGKDGRIKHFDIGEGKEYRAVFNVDSFFKGQKVESFYRSIPVDFKVEDKKAHYHIPLLLSPYAYSTYRGN' A
#
# COMPACT_ATOMS: atom_id res chain seq x y z
N MET A 1 -10.60 -9.42 5.50
CA MET A 1 -9.46 -8.48 5.44
C MET A 1 -8.18 -9.29 5.47
N ALA A 2 -7.19 -8.94 4.64
CA ALA A 2 -5.88 -9.61 4.59
C ALA A 2 -4.78 -8.62 4.97
N THR A 3 -3.81 -9.05 5.77
CA THR A 3 -2.68 -8.22 6.23
C THR A 3 -1.37 -8.94 5.91
N LYS A 4 -0.40 -8.21 5.37
CA LYS A 4 0.96 -8.70 5.06
C LYS A 4 1.99 -7.61 5.37
N THR A 5 3.23 -8.01 5.59
CA THR A 5 4.38 -7.11 5.78
C THR A 5 5.25 -7.11 4.53
N THR A 6 5.74 -5.96 4.11
CA THR A 6 6.65 -5.84 2.97
C THR A 6 7.96 -6.58 3.22
N GLY A 7 8.51 -7.19 2.16
CA GLY A 7 9.85 -7.76 2.19
C GLY A 7 10.96 -6.71 2.25
N LYS A 8 12.21 -7.17 2.22
CA LYS A 8 13.41 -6.29 2.20
C LYS A 8 13.47 -5.38 0.96
N ASP A 9 12.80 -5.78 -0.13
CA ASP A 9 12.66 -5.02 -1.37
C ASP A 9 11.47 -4.05 -1.36
N GLY A 10 10.76 -3.95 -0.23
CA GLY A 10 9.58 -3.09 -0.08
C GLY A 10 8.32 -3.63 -0.75
N ARG A 11 8.30 -4.90 -1.22
CA ARG A 11 7.20 -5.44 -2.01
C ARG A 11 6.34 -6.45 -1.24
N ILE A 12 5.07 -6.48 -1.61
CA ILE A 12 4.17 -7.62 -1.42
C ILE A 12 3.71 -8.04 -2.80
N LYS A 13 4.10 -9.25 -3.24
CA LYS A 13 3.91 -9.68 -4.63
C LYS A 13 2.45 -10.03 -4.96
N HIS A 14 1.69 -10.47 -3.97
CA HIS A 14 0.34 -10.98 -4.18
C HIS A 14 -0.53 -10.81 -2.93
N PHE A 15 -1.79 -10.48 -3.17
CA PHE A 15 -2.88 -10.54 -2.20
C PHE A 15 -4.03 -11.34 -2.82
N ASP A 16 -4.53 -12.32 -2.07
CA ASP A 16 -5.80 -12.97 -2.40
C ASP A 16 -6.93 -12.01 -2.05
N ILE A 17 -7.63 -11.53 -3.08
CA ILE A 17 -8.78 -10.64 -2.94
C ILE A 17 -10.07 -11.38 -3.27
N GLY A 18 -11.16 -11.04 -2.57
CA GLY A 18 -12.48 -11.63 -2.84
C GLY A 18 -13.10 -11.17 -4.17
N GLU A 19 -14.41 -11.37 -4.32
CA GLU A 19 -15.13 -11.08 -5.57
C GLU A 19 -15.56 -9.60 -5.75
N GLY A 20 -15.35 -8.76 -4.74
CA GLY A 20 -15.69 -7.33 -4.79
C GLY A 20 -15.03 -6.56 -5.93
N LYS A 21 -15.45 -5.31 -6.15
CA LYS A 21 -14.86 -4.42 -7.15
C LYS A 21 -14.23 -3.16 -6.57
N GLU A 22 -14.49 -2.89 -5.29
CA GLU A 22 -13.98 -1.73 -4.56
C GLU A 22 -13.12 -2.23 -3.42
N TYR A 23 -11.91 -1.69 -3.33
CA TYR A 23 -10.89 -2.14 -2.40
C TYR A 23 -10.19 -0.95 -1.76
N ARG A 24 -9.67 -1.19 -0.56
CA ARG A 24 -8.79 -0.27 0.14
C ARG A 24 -7.50 -1.00 0.53
N ALA A 25 -6.36 -0.46 0.11
CA ALA A 25 -5.07 -0.80 0.68
C ALA A 25 -4.76 0.20 1.80
N VAL A 26 -4.32 -0.28 2.96
CA VAL A 26 -3.90 0.59 4.07
C VAL A 26 -2.43 0.34 4.35
N PHE A 27 -1.60 1.33 4.04
CA PHE A 27 -0.18 1.30 4.34
C PHE A 27 0.03 1.82 5.76
N ASN A 28 0.50 0.94 6.66
CA ASN A 28 0.89 1.33 8.02
C ASN A 28 2.33 1.84 8.00
N VAL A 29 2.51 3.17 8.03
CA VAL A 29 3.83 3.81 7.85
C VAL A 29 4.42 4.35 9.15
N ASP A 30 3.61 4.49 10.21
CA ASP A 30 4.07 4.93 11.53
C ASP A 30 5.19 4.04 12.09
N SER A 31 5.01 2.71 12.05
CA SER A 31 6.01 1.76 12.53
C SER A 31 7.30 1.79 11.69
N PHE A 32 7.17 2.02 10.38
CA PHE A 32 8.31 2.14 9.47
C PHE A 32 9.20 3.33 9.81
N PHE A 33 8.61 4.51 10.02
CA PHE A 33 9.36 5.72 10.38
C PHE A 33 9.87 5.71 11.83
N LYS A 34 9.08 5.17 12.77
CA LYS A 34 9.54 4.96 14.16
C LYS A 34 10.77 4.06 14.23
N GLY A 35 10.81 2.98 13.44
CA GLY A 35 11.97 2.10 13.35
C GLY A 35 13.24 2.80 12.84
N GLN A 36 13.09 3.89 12.10
CA GLN A 36 14.18 4.71 11.57
C GLN A 36 14.50 5.93 12.45
N LYS A 37 13.76 6.15 13.54
CA LYS A 37 13.85 7.36 14.37
C LYS A 37 13.64 8.65 13.57
N VAL A 38 12.74 8.59 12.59
CA VAL A 38 12.35 9.73 11.76
C VAL A 38 10.93 10.14 12.15
N GLU A 39 10.72 11.42 12.42
CA GLU A 39 9.35 11.94 12.56
C GLU A 39 8.65 11.96 11.21
N SER A 40 7.37 11.59 11.20
CA SER A 40 6.56 11.61 9.99
C SER A 40 5.17 12.16 10.30
N PHE A 41 4.57 12.79 9.30
CA PHE A 41 3.24 13.37 9.42
C PHE A 41 2.13 12.31 9.39
N TYR A 42 2.37 11.18 8.72
CA TYR A 42 1.35 10.17 8.44
C TYR A 42 1.45 8.99 9.40
N ARG A 43 0.31 8.59 9.98
CA ARG A 43 0.21 7.34 10.76
C ARG A 43 -0.04 6.13 9.86
N SER A 44 -0.98 6.29 8.94
CA SER A 44 -1.32 5.32 7.90
C SER A 44 -1.81 6.06 6.66
N ILE A 45 -1.75 5.37 5.51
CA ILE A 45 -2.15 5.93 4.22
C ILE A 45 -3.16 4.95 3.59
N PRO A 46 -4.47 5.23 3.63
CA PRO A 46 -5.46 4.47 2.90
C PRO A 46 -5.48 4.88 1.42
N VAL A 47 -5.53 3.88 0.54
CA VAL A 47 -5.66 4.06 -0.91
C VAL A 47 -6.87 3.26 -1.37
N ASP A 48 -7.91 3.98 -1.79
CA ASP A 48 -9.12 3.40 -2.37
C ASP A 48 -8.95 3.22 -3.87
N PHE A 49 -9.33 2.05 -4.39
CA PHE A 49 -9.21 1.74 -5.81
C PHE A 49 -10.27 0.75 -6.27
N LYS A 50 -10.49 0.72 -7.59
CA LYS A 50 -11.42 -0.19 -8.25
C LYS A 50 -10.68 -1.27 -9.02
N VAL A 51 -11.23 -2.47 -9.01
CA VAL A 51 -10.76 -3.62 -9.80
C VAL A 51 -11.88 -4.01 -10.75
N GLU A 52 -11.74 -3.61 -12.02
CA GLU A 52 -12.76 -3.84 -13.06
C GLU A 52 -12.58 -5.20 -13.74
N ASP A 53 -11.33 -5.51 -14.12
CA ASP A 53 -10.93 -6.82 -14.63
C ASP A 53 -10.13 -7.58 -13.57
N LYS A 54 -10.60 -8.76 -13.17
CA LYS A 54 -9.95 -9.61 -12.17
C LYS A 54 -8.73 -10.37 -12.69
N LYS A 55 -8.59 -10.48 -14.01
CA LYS A 55 -7.46 -11.15 -14.65
C LYS A 55 -6.27 -10.21 -14.87
N ALA A 56 -6.50 -8.90 -14.81
CA ALA A 56 -5.46 -7.90 -14.93
C ALA A 56 -4.57 -7.84 -13.67
N HIS A 57 -3.31 -7.44 -13.87
CA HIS A 57 -2.39 -7.10 -12.79
C HIS A 57 -2.67 -5.67 -12.30
N TYR A 58 -2.69 -5.48 -10.98
CA TYR A 58 -2.83 -4.17 -10.35
C TYR A 58 -1.66 -3.94 -9.42
N HIS A 59 -0.74 -3.09 -9.84
CA HIS A 59 0.37 -2.65 -9.03
C HIS A 59 0.03 -1.28 -8.41
N ILE A 60 0.04 -1.18 -7.08
CA ILE A 60 -0.27 0.06 -6.36
C ILE A 60 0.95 0.44 -5.51
N PRO A 61 1.95 1.11 -6.10
CA PRO A 61 3.12 1.58 -5.37
C PRO A 61 2.78 2.74 -4.42
N LEU A 62 3.59 2.85 -3.37
CA LEU A 62 3.64 4.01 -2.48
C LEU A 62 5.06 4.58 -2.50
N LEU A 63 5.22 5.80 -3.02
CA LEU A 63 6.45 6.57 -2.84
C LEU A 63 6.27 7.42 -1.60
N LEU A 64 7.16 7.25 -0.63
CA LEU A 64 6.95 7.72 0.73
C LEU A 64 8.16 8.54 1.19
N SER A 65 7.88 9.77 1.61
CA SER A 65 8.76 10.60 2.43
C SER A 65 8.05 10.94 3.73
N PRO A 66 8.74 11.50 4.74
CA PRO A 66 8.12 11.72 6.04
C PRO A 66 6.94 12.71 6.03
N TYR A 67 6.89 13.61 5.04
CA TYR A 67 5.89 14.68 4.94
C TYR A 67 5.20 14.78 3.57
N ALA A 68 5.47 13.85 2.66
CA ALA A 68 4.78 13.75 1.38
C ALA A 68 4.73 12.29 0.91
N TYR A 69 3.68 11.91 0.19
CA TYR A 69 3.62 10.64 -0.51
C TYR A 69 2.94 10.81 -1.87
N SER A 70 3.17 9.84 -2.74
CA SER A 70 2.40 9.68 -3.98
C SER A 70 2.09 8.20 -4.21
N THR A 71 0.94 7.94 -4.81
CA THR A 71 0.52 6.61 -5.25
C THR A 71 -0.12 6.73 -6.63
N TYR A 72 -0.14 5.62 -7.37
CA TYR A 72 -0.71 5.53 -8.72
C TYR A 72 -1.00 4.07 -9.07
N ARG A 73 -1.66 3.81 -10.20
CA ARG A 73 -1.75 2.47 -10.78
C ARG A 73 -0.53 2.22 -11.67
N GLY A 74 0.36 1.35 -11.24
CA GLY A 74 1.47 0.84 -12.04
C GLY A 74 1.04 -0.29 -12.98
N ASN A 75 1.92 -0.63 -13.91
CA ASN A 75 1.81 -1.81 -14.79
C ASN A 75 2.34 -3.07 -14.06
#